data_AF-A0A328A1X3-F1
#
_entry.id   AF-A0A328A1X3-F1
#
_cell.length_a   1.000
_cell.length_b   1.000
_cell.length_c   1.000
_cell.angle_alpha   90.00
_cell.angle_beta   90.00
_cell.angle_gamma   90.00
#
_symmetry.space_group_name_H-M   'P 1'
#
loop_
_entity.id
_entity.type
_entity.pdbx_description
1 polymer ?
#
loop_
_entity_poly.entity_id
_entity_poly.type
_entity_poly.pdbx_seq_one_letter_code
_entity_poly.pdbx_strand_id
1 'polypeptide(L)'
;MAQLIEYEKKFVILGNNNSIPLKGVFNLIKENKIWLGYATNKTFEFIVPESYELTGSNTRIENGIKYIKVPAISWFTNLDIKKRHENQILYKKYNSNSYPTYDNYDAIDVSFVKEIPDDYLGVMGVPITFMDKYNPDQFDILGVSKTWATDFEVKKSKVYTGAIQHGKNGKTQKGSKVNDGAVLKYDKIPEKGTYYTAENADGYLKQTYPRIFIKRKDMNDNANTTK
;
A
#
# COMPACT_ATOMS: atom_id res chain seq x y z
N MET A 1 -15.67 -8.15 -9.22
CA MET A 1 -15.52 -6.72 -9.57
C MET A 1 -15.58 -6.50 -11.07
N ALA A 2 -14.82 -7.24 -11.91
CA ALA A 2 -14.81 -7.05 -13.37
C ALA A 2 -16.22 -6.96 -14.00
N GLN A 3 -17.09 -7.92 -13.73
CA GLN A 3 -18.49 -7.90 -14.22
C GLN A 3 -19.27 -6.67 -13.72
N LEU A 4 -19.12 -6.25 -12.46
CA LEU A 4 -19.82 -5.06 -11.95
C LEU A 4 -19.37 -3.78 -12.66
N ILE A 5 -18.10 -3.71 -13.06
CA ILE A 5 -17.55 -2.59 -13.83
C ILE A 5 -18.05 -2.63 -15.28
N GLU A 6 -18.02 -3.81 -15.92
CA GLU A 6 -18.50 -4.02 -17.29
C GLU A 6 -19.97 -3.62 -17.48
N TYR A 7 -20.82 -3.97 -16.52
CA TYR A 7 -22.25 -3.63 -16.53
C TYR A 7 -22.57 -2.33 -15.78
N GLU A 8 -21.56 -1.49 -15.53
CA GLU A 8 -21.67 -0.15 -14.92
C GLU A 8 -22.48 -0.11 -13.61
N LYS A 9 -22.41 -1.17 -12.81
CA LYS A 9 -23.13 -1.26 -11.55
C LYS A 9 -22.49 -0.38 -10.50
N LYS A 10 -23.33 0.25 -9.68
CA LYS A 10 -22.89 0.92 -8.45
C LYS A 10 -22.86 -0.08 -7.30
N PHE A 11 -21.79 -0.09 -6.51
CA PHE A 11 -21.61 -1.10 -5.47
C PHE A 11 -20.82 -0.62 -4.27
N VAL A 12 -20.97 -1.36 -3.18
CA VAL A 12 -20.05 -1.39 -2.04
C VAL A 12 -19.69 -2.85 -1.79
N ILE A 13 -18.38 -3.15 -1.75
CA ILE A 13 -17.86 -4.49 -1.49
C ILE A 13 -16.98 -4.44 -0.25
N LEU A 14 -17.19 -5.37 0.67
CA LEU A 14 -16.28 -5.60 1.79
C LEU A 14 -15.11 -6.45 1.31
N GLY A 15 -13.89 -5.96 1.52
CA GLY A 15 -12.68 -6.70 1.20
C GLY A 15 -11.58 -6.43 2.21
N ASN A 16 -10.59 -7.31 2.29
CA ASN A 16 -9.42 -7.06 3.11
C ASN A 16 -8.59 -5.91 2.51
N ASN A 17 -8.04 -5.03 3.35
CA ASN A 17 -7.21 -3.90 2.95
C ASN A 17 -5.95 -4.36 2.19
N ASN A 18 -5.44 -5.55 2.50
CA ASN A 18 -4.30 -6.16 1.80
C ASN A 18 -4.62 -6.58 0.36
N SER A 19 -5.87 -6.47 -0.08
CA SER A 19 -6.26 -6.67 -1.48
C SER A 19 -5.88 -5.50 -2.38
N ILE A 20 -5.63 -4.30 -1.82
CA ILE A 20 -5.25 -3.08 -2.58
C ILE A 20 -4.11 -3.32 -3.57
N PRO A 21 -2.95 -3.91 -3.19
CA PRO A 21 -1.82 -4.12 -4.10
C PRO A 21 -1.98 -5.34 -5.04
N LEU A 22 -3.13 -6.03 -5.05
CA LEU A 22 -3.36 -7.14 -5.98
C LEU A 22 -3.67 -6.60 -7.37
N LYS A 23 -3.09 -7.24 -8.42
CA LYS A 23 -3.17 -6.78 -9.81
C LYS A 23 -4.55 -6.30 -10.24
N GLY A 24 -5.58 -7.12 -10.05
CA GLY A 24 -6.94 -6.78 -10.48
C GLY A 24 -7.58 -5.62 -9.71
N VAL A 25 -7.25 -5.45 -8.43
CA VAL A 25 -7.81 -4.36 -7.59
C VAL A 25 -7.04 -3.07 -7.82
N PHE A 26 -5.72 -3.13 -7.82
CA PHE A 26 -4.85 -1.96 -7.99
C PHE A 26 -5.07 -1.29 -9.35
N ASN A 27 -5.21 -2.06 -10.44
CA ASN A 27 -5.47 -1.50 -11.76
C ASN A 27 -6.78 -0.71 -11.78
N LEU A 28 -7.85 -1.23 -11.17
CA LEU A 28 -9.13 -0.51 -11.07
C LEU A 28 -9.01 0.76 -10.22
N ILE A 29 -8.17 0.76 -9.18
CA ILE A 29 -7.88 1.97 -8.38
C ILE A 29 -7.13 3.01 -9.22
N LYS A 30 -6.05 2.61 -9.90
CA LYS A 30 -5.23 3.51 -10.72
C LYS A 30 -6.03 4.10 -11.88
N GLU A 31 -6.92 3.31 -12.49
CA GLU A 31 -7.86 3.74 -13.53
C GLU A 31 -9.04 4.56 -12.99
N ASN A 32 -9.06 4.89 -11.69
CA ASN A 32 -10.15 5.60 -11.01
C ASN A 32 -11.53 4.95 -11.16
N LYS A 33 -11.60 3.63 -11.39
CA LYS A 33 -12.85 2.86 -11.49
C LYS A 33 -13.41 2.47 -10.12
N ILE A 34 -12.55 2.32 -9.12
CA ILE A 34 -12.92 2.05 -7.73
C ILE A 34 -12.05 2.84 -6.75
N TRP A 35 -12.55 3.05 -5.54
CA TRP A 35 -11.83 3.67 -4.43
C TRP A 35 -12.30 3.09 -3.08
N LEU A 36 -11.64 3.52 -2.00
CA LEU A 36 -12.03 3.12 -0.66
C LEU A 36 -13.19 3.97 -0.13
N GLY A 37 -14.14 3.31 0.53
CA GLY A 37 -15.31 3.94 1.14
C GLY A 37 -15.03 4.54 2.53
N TYR A 38 -16.10 4.89 3.24
CA TYR A 38 -16.01 5.49 4.58
C TYR A 38 -15.40 4.55 5.63
N ALA A 39 -15.70 3.26 5.59
CA ALA A 39 -15.06 2.28 6.45
C ALA A 39 -13.83 1.69 5.76
N THR A 40 -12.65 2.08 6.24
CA THR A 40 -11.35 1.64 5.70
C THR A 40 -10.47 1.10 6.81
N ASN A 41 -9.88 -0.07 6.57
CA ASN A 41 -8.97 -0.77 7.45
C ASN A 41 -9.50 -0.92 8.89
N LYS A 42 -10.79 -1.27 9.02
CA LYS A 42 -11.50 -1.45 10.28
C LYS A 42 -11.63 -2.93 10.65
N THR A 43 -11.82 -3.20 11.93
CA THR A 43 -12.24 -4.53 12.40
C THR A 43 -13.75 -4.57 12.43
N PHE A 44 -14.34 -5.49 11.68
CA PHE A 44 -15.78 -5.71 11.64
C PHE A 44 -16.14 -6.94 12.47
N GLU A 45 -17.33 -6.95 13.06
CA GLU A 45 -17.87 -8.11 13.76
C GLU A 45 -19.03 -8.69 12.96
N PHE A 46 -19.08 -10.02 12.85
CA PHE A 46 -20.10 -10.75 12.11
C PHE A 46 -20.69 -11.85 12.98
N ILE A 47 -21.99 -12.04 12.86
CA ILE A 47 -22.68 -13.22 13.40
C ILE A 47 -22.40 -14.40 12.48
N VAL A 48 -22.11 -15.55 13.06
CA VAL A 48 -21.92 -16.81 12.34
C VAL A 48 -22.97 -17.85 12.76
N PRO A 49 -23.30 -18.83 11.90
CA PRO A 49 -24.23 -19.90 12.25
C PRO A 49 -23.80 -20.66 13.51
N GLU A 50 -24.76 -21.25 14.21
CA GLU A 50 -24.48 -22.08 15.39
C GLU A 50 -23.55 -23.26 15.06
N SER A 51 -23.63 -23.80 13.84
CA SER A 51 -22.75 -24.87 13.36
C SER A 51 -21.31 -24.42 13.09
N TYR A 52 -21.03 -23.11 13.09
CA TYR A 52 -19.68 -22.60 12.84
C TYR A 52 -18.77 -22.83 14.06
N GLU A 53 -17.63 -23.49 13.82
CA GLU A 53 -16.62 -23.71 14.85
C GLU A 53 -15.82 -22.42 15.11
N LEU A 54 -15.88 -21.92 16.34
CA LEU A 54 -15.11 -20.76 16.74
C LEU A 54 -13.66 -21.15 17.01
N THR A 55 -12.72 -20.49 16.32
CA THR A 55 -11.29 -20.71 16.49
C THR A 55 -10.56 -19.39 16.69
N GLY A 56 -9.51 -19.41 17.52
CA GLY A 56 -8.68 -18.24 17.81
C GLY A 56 -9.28 -17.25 18.80
N SER A 57 -8.59 -16.12 18.99
CA SER A 57 -8.90 -15.12 20.01
C SER A 57 -9.91 -14.04 19.57
N ASN A 58 -10.32 -14.04 18.31
CA ASN A 58 -11.18 -13.02 17.71
C ASN A 58 -12.66 -13.42 17.72
N THR A 59 -13.09 -14.21 18.70
CA THR A 59 -14.45 -14.74 18.76
C THR A 59 -15.11 -14.45 20.10
N ARG A 60 -16.43 -14.27 20.12
CA ARG A 60 -17.21 -14.21 21.37
C ARG A 60 -18.55 -14.91 21.22
N ILE A 61 -19.12 -15.32 22.34
CA ILE A 61 -20.49 -15.81 22.44
C ILE A 61 -21.24 -14.87 23.40
N GLU A 62 -22.37 -14.34 22.97
CA GLU A 62 -23.24 -13.51 23.81
C GLU A 62 -24.69 -13.96 23.57
N ASN A 63 -25.39 -14.36 24.64
CA ASN A 63 -26.78 -14.85 24.59
C ASN A 63 -26.98 -16.00 23.58
N GLY A 64 -26.02 -16.92 23.49
CA GLY A 64 -26.05 -18.04 22.53
C GLY A 64 -25.66 -17.66 21.10
N ILE A 65 -25.52 -16.37 20.78
CA ILE A 65 -25.12 -15.90 19.44
C ILE A 65 -23.59 -15.90 19.33
N LYS A 66 -23.07 -16.55 18.28
CA LYS A 66 -21.65 -16.62 17.97
C LYS A 66 -21.22 -15.44 17.09
N TYR A 67 -20.15 -14.76 17.50
CA TYR A 67 -19.56 -13.62 16.78
C TYR A 67 -18.09 -13.89 16.44
N ILE A 68 -17.67 -13.42 15.26
CA ILE A 68 -16.27 -13.37 14.84
C ILE A 68 -15.86 -11.94 14.49
N LYS A 69 -14.62 -11.56 14.80
CA LYS A 69 -14.01 -10.29 14.43
C LYS A 69 -13.05 -10.49 13.27
N VAL A 70 -13.30 -9.78 12.17
CA VAL A 70 -12.45 -9.80 10.98
C VAL A 70 -11.71 -8.47 10.86
N PRO A 71 -10.38 -8.46 11.05
CA PRO A 71 -9.59 -7.23 10.98
C PRO A 71 -9.34 -6.78 9.54
N ALA A 72 -8.92 -5.53 9.40
CA ALA A 72 -8.47 -4.92 8.14
C ALA A 72 -9.51 -5.00 7.01
N ILE A 73 -10.80 -4.85 7.33
CA ILE A 73 -11.87 -4.73 6.34
C ILE A 73 -11.94 -3.28 5.84
N SER A 74 -12.02 -3.15 4.52
CA SER A 74 -12.23 -1.90 3.80
C SER A 74 -13.42 -2.05 2.86
N TRP A 75 -14.17 -0.95 2.69
CA TRP A 75 -15.19 -0.83 1.67
C TRP A 75 -14.50 -0.46 0.35
N PHE A 76 -14.75 -1.23 -0.71
CA PHE A 76 -14.39 -0.90 -2.08
C PHE A 76 -15.65 -0.49 -2.83
N THR A 77 -15.64 0.68 -3.45
CA THR A 77 -16.84 1.26 -4.07
C THR A 77 -16.49 2.09 -5.30
N ASN A 78 -17.50 2.36 -6.12
CA ASN A 78 -17.48 3.33 -7.21
C ASN A 78 -18.62 4.38 -7.07
N LEU A 79 -19.19 4.48 -5.86
CA LEU A 79 -20.10 5.54 -5.45
C LEU A 79 -19.29 6.76 -5.05
N ASP A 80 -19.59 7.91 -5.65
CA ASP A 80 -18.84 9.11 -5.34
C ASP A 80 -19.15 9.58 -3.91
N ILE A 81 -18.10 9.98 -3.18
CA ILE A 81 -18.19 10.32 -1.77
C ILE A 81 -17.32 11.54 -1.46
N LYS A 82 -17.78 12.40 -0.55
CA LYS A 82 -17.08 13.64 -0.17
C LYS A 82 -15.62 13.40 0.21
N LYS A 83 -15.37 12.34 0.99
CA LYS A 83 -14.04 11.93 1.46
C LYS A 83 -13.02 11.79 0.33
N ARG A 84 -13.45 11.39 -0.87
CA ARG A 84 -12.59 11.16 -2.04
C ARG A 84 -12.00 12.47 -2.59
N HIS A 85 -12.63 13.59 -2.30
CA HIS A 85 -12.28 14.92 -2.79
C HIS A 85 -11.68 15.79 -1.67
N GLU A 86 -11.39 15.21 -0.51
CA GLU A 86 -10.78 15.92 0.61
C GLU A 86 -9.26 15.99 0.42
N ASN A 87 -8.73 17.21 0.37
CA ASN A 87 -7.28 17.41 0.37
C ASN A 87 -6.69 17.04 1.73
N GLN A 88 -5.65 16.23 1.72
CA GLN A 88 -4.82 16.01 2.89
C GLN A 88 -3.95 17.25 3.16
N ILE A 89 -4.01 17.78 4.38
CA ILE A 89 -3.10 18.85 4.81
C ILE A 89 -1.70 18.25 4.99
N LEU A 90 -0.74 18.76 4.23
CA LEU A 90 0.67 18.40 4.28
C LEU A 90 1.45 19.51 4.98
N TYR A 91 2.37 19.16 5.88
CA TYR A 91 3.13 20.13 6.67
C TYR A 91 4.55 19.68 6.98
N LYS A 92 4.95 18.48 6.52
CA LYS A 92 6.32 17.99 6.69
C LYS A 92 7.21 18.54 5.60
N LYS A 93 8.47 18.79 5.94
CA LYS A 93 9.50 19.19 4.99
C LYS A 93 10.39 18.01 4.65
N TYR A 94 10.77 17.92 3.40
CA TYR A 94 11.68 16.90 2.90
C TYR A 94 13.09 17.09 3.48
N ASN A 95 13.72 15.96 3.81
CA ASN A 95 15.14 15.89 4.10
C ASN A 95 15.65 14.47 3.80
N SER A 96 16.80 14.35 3.14
CA SER A 96 17.33 13.06 2.68
C SER A 96 17.53 12.02 3.79
N ASN A 97 17.74 12.46 5.02
CA ASN A 97 17.98 11.58 6.17
C ASN A 97 16.71 10.87 6.65
N SER A 98 15.55 11.53 6.57
CA SER A 98 14.26 10.98 7.03
C SER A 98 13.49 10.26 5.93
N TYR A 99 13.81 10.55 4.66
CA TYR A 99 13.14 9.98 3.49
C TYR A 99 14.17 9.28 2.60
N PRO A 100 14.61 8.07 2.99
CA PRO A 100 15.62 7.34 2.25
C PRO A 100 15.11 6.96 0.86
N THR A 101 16.00 6.94 -0.13
CA THR A 101 15.69 6.46 -1.47
C THR A 101 15.69 4.93 -1.53
N TYR A 102 14.84 4.35 -2.38
CA TYR A 102 14.93 2.92 -2.66
C TYR A 102 16.18 2.61 -3.51
N ASP A 103 16.74 1.41 -3.32
CA ASP A 103 17.88 0.92 -4.12
C ASP A 103 17.41 0.34 -5.46
N ASN A 104 16.14 -0.04 -5.59
CA ASN A 104 15.58 -0.68 -6.77
C ASN A 104 14.40 0.06 -7.43
N TYR A 105 14.11 1.29 -7.01
CA TYR A 105 13.15 2.19 -7.65
C TYR A 105 13.65 3.62 -7.54
N ASP A 106 13.33 4.44 -8.54
CA ASP A 106 13.56 5.89 -8.50
C ASP A 106 12.45 6.60 -7.72
N ALA A 107 12.45 6.44 -6.40
CA ALA A 107 11.50 7.05 -5.48
C ALA A 107 12.05 7.07 -4.04
N ILE A 108 11.52 7.98 -3.21
CA ILE A 108 11.79 8.01 -1.77
C ILE A 108 10.78 7.14 -1.00
N ASP A 109 11.19 6.58 0.13
CA ASP A 109 10.29 5.96 1.09
C ASP A 109 9.64 7.03 1.98
N VAL A 110 8.32 7.04 2.00
CA VAL A 110 7.53 7.77 2.98
C VAL A 110 6.84 6.72 3.86
N SER A 111 7.42 6.45 5.02
CA SER A 111 7.01 5.32 5.85
C SER A 111 5.60 5.47 6.44
N PHE A 112 5.11 6.70 6.60
CA PHE A 112 3.78 6.99 7.13
C PHE A 112 3.06 8.05 6.31
N VAL A 113 1.73 7.89 6.11
CA VAL A 113 0.90 8.83 5.35
C VAL A 113 0.96 10.27 5.89
N LYS A 114 1.04 10.42 7.22
CA LYS A 114 1.18 11.72 7.89
C LYS A 114 2.53 12.40 7.67
N GLU A 115 3.50 11.69 7.09
CA GLU A 115 4.85 12.16 6.83
C GLU A 115 5.05 12.58 5.38
N ILE A 116 4.02 12.54 4.53
CA ILE A 116 4.14 13.03 3.16
C ILE A 116 4.59 14.51 3.19
N PRO A 117 5.76 14.84 2.59
CA PRO A 117 6.27 16.20 2.59
C PRO A 117 5.49 17.11 1.65
N ASP A 118 5.38 18.40 2.00
CA ASP A 118 4.69 19.44 1.24
C ASP A 118 5.61 20.21 0.27
N ASP A 119 6.88 19.89 0.22
CA ASP A 119 7.91 20.55 -0.60
C ASP A 119 8.63 19.58 -1.54
N TYR A 120 8.23 18.29 -1.55
CA TYR A 120 8.77 17.29 -2.46
C TYR A 120 7.81 17.01 -3.62
N LEU A 121 8.26 17.26 -4.84
CA LEU A 121 7.51 17.01 -6.08
C LEU A 121 7.94 15.73 -6.81
N GLY A 122 8.93 15.01 -6.28
CA GLY A 122 9.38 13.73 -6.83
C GLY A 122 8.42 12.57 -6.52
N VAL A 123 8.80 11.37 -6.94
CA VAL A 123 8.02 10.15 -6.70
C VAL A 123 8.22 9.67 -5.26
N MET A 124 7.11 9.34 -4.59
CA MET A 124 7.07 8.86 -3.22
C MET A 124 6.45 7.47 -3.15
N GLY A 125 7.12 6.53 -2.49
CA GLY A 125 6.53 5.26 -2.08
C GLY A 125 5.83 5.42 -0.73
N VAL A 126 4.50 5.41 -0.75
CA VAL A 126 3.65 5.51 0.46
C VAL A 126 3.06 4.15 0.85
N PRO A 127 2.65 3.93 2.11
CA PRO A 127 2.00 2.68 2.51
C PRO A 127 0.65 2.50 1.80
N ILE A 128 0.18 1.25 1.63
CA ILE A 128 -1.16 1.00 1.04
C ILE A 128 -2.32 1.66 1.78
N THR A 129 -2.13 2.00 3.07
CA THR A 129 -3.11 2.73 3.87
C THR A 129 -3.30 4.18 3.41
N PHE A 130 -2.40 4.72 2.57
CA PHE A 130 -2.59 5.99 1.88
C PHE A 130 -3.91 6.05 1.10
N MET A 131 -4.40 4.92 0.60
CA MET A 131 -5.67 4.88 -0.15
C MET A 131 -6.89 5.34 0.66
N ASP A 132 -6.80 5.41 1.99
CA ASP A 132 -7.83 6.02 2.84
C ASP A 132 -7.94 7.54 2.63
N LYS A 133 -6.84 8.18 2.23
CA LYS A 133 -6.68 9.63 2.05
C LYS A 133 -6.39 10.03 0.60
N TYR A 134 -6.53 9.09 -0.33
CA TYR A 134 -6.28 9.35 -1.72
C TYR A 134 -7.36 10.26 -2.30
N ASN A 135 -6.91 11.42 -2.76
CA ASN A 135 -7.66 12.34 -3.61
C ASN A 135 -6.91 12.46 -4.96
N PRO A 136 -7.52 12.09 -6.11
CA PRO A 136 -6.86 12.21 -7.41
C PRO A 136 -6.59 13.66 -7.81
N ASP A 137 -7.24 14.65 -7.21
CA ASP A 137 -6.99 16.06 -7.53
C ASP A 137 -5.73 16.57 -6.83
N GLN A 138 -5.27 15.84 -5.81
CA GLN A 138 -4.05 16.16 -5.06
C GLN A 138 -2.85 15.30 -5.47
N PHE A 139 -3.07 14.05 -5.85
CA PHE A 139 -2.00 13.09 -6.15
C PHE A 139 -2.28 12.25 -7.38
N ASP A 140 -1.22 11.94 -8.13
CA ASP A 140 -1.22 10.91 -9.16
C ASP A 140 -0.73 9.58 -8.57
N ILE A 141 -1.38 8.48 -8.95
CA ILE A 141 -0.88 7.11 -8.68
C ILE A 141 -0.07 6.64 -9.89
N LEU A 142 1.20 6.37 -9.66
CA LEU A 142 2.20 6.02 -10.69
C LEU A 142 2.60 4.54 -10.69
N GLY A 143 2.04 3.74 -9.78
CA GLY A 143 2.30 2.31 -9.71
C GLY A 143 2.29 1.75 -8.30
N VAL A 144 2.68 0.48 -8.16
CA VAL A 144 2.81 -0.23 -6.89
C VAL A 144 4.07 -1.08 -6.91
N SER A 145 4.75 -1.19 -5.78
CA SER A 145 5.98 -1.97 -5.64
C SER A 145 5.66 -3.47 -5.57
N LYS A 146 5.29 -4.08 -6.71
CA LYS A 146 5.04 -5.51 -6.84
C LYS A 146 5.71 -6.08 -8.09
N THR A 147 6.06 -7.37 -8.09
CA THR A 147 6.73 -7.98 -9.25
C THR A 147 5.91 -7.89 -10.54
N TRP A 148 4.60 -8.03 -10.44
CA TRP A 148 3.70 -8.01 -11.60
C TRP A 148 3.54 -6.61 -12.22
N ALA A 149 3.98 -5.56 -11.52
CA ALA A 149 3.74 -4.16 -11.84
C ALA A 149 4.81 -3.58 -12.77
N THR A 150 5.07 -4.25 -13.90
CA THR A 150 6.17 -3.93 -14.83
C THR A 150 5.87 -2.77 -15.78
N ASP A 151 4.59 -2.51 -16.04
CA ASP A 151 4.14 -1.65 -17.13
C ASP A 151 3.64 -0.28 -16.64
N PHE A 152 3.91 0.08 -15.38
CA PHE A 152 3.58 1.40 -14.84
C PHE A 152 4.69 2.43 -15.09
N GLU A 153 4.38 3.67 -14.74
CA GLU A 153 5.27 4.82 -14.89
C GLU A 153 6.52 4.66 -14.01
N VAL A 154 6.35 4.17 -12.78
CA VAL A 154 7.48 3.89 -11.87
C VAL A 154 7.87 2.43 -11.99
N LYS A 155 9.05 2.19 -12.57
CA LYS A 155 9.58 0.86 -12.88
C LYS A 155 10.69 0.47 -11.92
N LYS A 156 10.82 -0.83 -11.72
CA LYS A 156 11.93 -1.40 -10.96
C LYS A 156 13.23 -1.20 -11.75
N SER A 157 14.20 -0.52 -11.16
CA SER A 157 15.50 -0.23 -11.77
C SER A 157 16.54 -1.33 -11.54
N LYS A 158 16.33 -2.19 -10.52
CA LYS A 158 17.30 -3.21 -10.11
C LYS A 158 16.63 -4.51 -9.68
N VAL A 159 17.21 -5.64 -10.11
CA VAL A 159 16.82 -6.99 -9.68
C VAL A 159 18.02 -7.63 -8.99
N TYR A 160 17.79 -8.21 -7.82
CA TYR A 160 18.84 -8.83 -7.00
C TYR A 160 19.03 -10.30 -7.38
N THR A 161 20.25 -10.67 -7.77
CA THR A 161 20.65 -12.05 -8.12
C THR A 161 21.35 -12.73 -6.95
N GLY A 162 21.28 -14.07 -6.88
CA GLY A 162 21.89 -14.83 -5.79
C GLY A 162 21.41 -14.42 -4.39
N ALA A 163 20.20 -13.84 -4.28
CA ALA A 163 19.75 -13.26 -3.02
C ALA A 163 19.60 -14.32 -1.92
N ILE A 164 20.11 -14.02 -0.73
CA ILE A 164 20.00 -14.83 0.48
C ILE A 164 19.15 -14.06 1.49
N GLN A 165 18.14 -14.72 2.04
CA GLN A 165 17.32 -14.20 3.12
C GLN A 165 17.91 -14.61 4.46
N HIS A 166 18.02 -13.67 5.39
CA HIS A 166 18.49 -13.88 6.76
C HIS A 166 17.32 -13.71 7.74
N GLY A 167 16.93 -14.78 8.41
CA GLY A 167 15.84 -14.82 9.39
C GLY A 167 16.24 -14.29 10.76
N LYS A 168 15.25 -14.02 11.62
CA LYS A 168 15.45 -13.52 13.00
C LYS A 168 16.28 -14.46 13.89
N ASN A 169 16.27 -15.74 13.56
CA ASN A 169 16.95 -16.83 14.28
C ASN A 169 18.30 -17.20 13.67
N GLY A 170 18.85 -16.36 12.79
CA GLY A 170 20.12 -16.61 12.09
C GLY A 170 20.03 -17.66 10.97
N LYS A 171 18.86 -18.29 10.74
CA LYS A 171 18.66 -19.22 9.63
C LYS A 171 18.65 -18.46 8.30
N THR A 172 19.30 -19.04 7.30
CA THR A 172 19.32 -18.51 5.94
C THR A 172 18.49 -19.37 4.99
N GLN A 173 17.97 -18.76 3.94
CA GLN A 173 17.24 -19.44 2.87
C GLN A 173 17.32 -18.65 1.55
N LYS A 174 16.86 -19.25 0.45
CA LYS A 174 16.78 -18.56 -0.85
C LYS A 174 15.93 -17.28 -0.74
N GLY A 175 16.52 -16.15 -1.11
CA GLY A 175 16.01 -14.80 -0.85
C GLY A 175 15.34 -14.10 -2.02
N SER A 176 14.94 -14.83 -3.07
CA SER A 176 14.30 -14.25 -4.28
C SER A 176 13.11 -13.33 -3.98
N LYS A 177 12.45 -13.49 -2.83
CA LYS A 177 11.35 -12.64 -2.33
C LYS A 177 11.74 -11.16 -2.22
N VAL A 178 13.01 -10.84 -2.00
CA VAL A 178 13.50 -9.44 -1.96
C VAL A 178 13.08 -8.64 -3.20
N ASN A 179 12.94 -9.32 -4.35
CA ASN A 179 12.53 -8.72 -5.60
C ASN A 179 11.02 -8.44 -5.72
N ASP A 180 10.17 -8.84 -4.76
CA ASP A 180 8.71 -8.61 -4.85
C ASP A 180 8.24 -7.23 -4.38
N GLY A 181 9.17 -6.33 -4.03
CA GLY A 181 8.83 -5.03 -3.47
C GLY A 181 9.94 -4.01 -3.62
N ALA A 182 9.68 -2.81 -3.10
CA ALA A 182 10.71 -1.79 -2.97
C ALA A 182 11.70 -2.19 -1.87
N VAL A 183 12.96 -1.84 -2.06
CA VAL A 183 14.08 -2.28 -1.22
C VAL A 183 14.87 -1.07 -0.75
N LEU A 184 15.11 -1.02 0.56
CA LEU A 184 16.04 -0.10 1.19
C LEU A 184 17.37 -0.81 1.43
N LYS A 185 18.47 -0.12 1.17
CA LYS A 185 19.84 -0.60 1.40
C LYS A 185 20.39 0.00 2.70
N TYR A 186 21.14 -0.80 3.45
CA TYR A 186 21.75 -0.44 4.73
C TYR A 186 23.22 -0.87 4.77
N ASP A 187 24.07 -0.05 5.35
CA ASP A 187 25.49 -0.38 5.54
C ASP A 187 25.72 -1.36 6.69
N LYS A 188 24.76 -1.45 7.62
CA LYS A 188 24.78 -2.34 8.78
C LYS A 188 23.58 -3.27 8.77
N ILE A 189 23.73 -4.42 9.42
CA ILE A 189 22.63 -5.39 9.57
C ILE A 189 21.44 -4.68 10.26
N PRO A 190 20.24 -4.69 9.65
CA PRO A 190 19.06 -4.11 10.28
C PRO A 190 18.74 -4.80 11.62
N GLU A 191 18.55 -4.01 12.68
CA GLU A 191 18.30 -4.53 14.04
C GLU A 191 17.04 -5.40 14.17
N LYS A 192 16.05 -5.15 13.30
CA LYS A 192 14.73 -5.78 13.39
C LYS A 192 14.29 -6.39 12.07
N GLY A 193 13.79 -7.62 12.18
CA GLY A 193 13.13 -8.34 11.10
C GLY A 193 14.10 -9.13 10.24
N THR A 194 13.57 -9.61 9.11
CA THR A 194 14.37 -10.27 8.08
C THR A 194 15.09 -9.22 7.24
N TYR A 195 16.30 -9.55 6.81
CA TYR A 195 17.06 -8.80 5.81
C TYR A 195 17.60 -9.76 4.74
N TYR A 196 18.20 -9.20 3.69
CA TYR A 196 18.74 -9.95 2.57
C TYR A 196 20.14 -9.45 2.21
N THR A 197 20.91 -10.32 1.57
CA THR A 197 22.15 -9.99 0.84
C THR A 197 22.01 -10.51 -0.59
N ALA A 198 22.75 -9.97 -1.54
CA ALA A 198 22.71 -10.40 -2.94
C ALA A 198 24.08 -10.24 -3.59
N GLU A 199 24.37 -11.03 -4.63
CA GLU A 199 25.67 -11.01 -5.32
C GLU A 199 25.95 -9.66 -5.98
N ASN A 200 24.90 -9.00 -6.49
CA ASN A 200 24.96 -7.71 -7.16
C ASN A 200 24.54 -6.53 -6.25
N ALA A 201 24.69 -6.68 -4.93
CA ALA A 201 24.46 -5.61 -3.97
C ALA A 201 25.51 -5.61 -2.86
N ASP A 202 26.06 -4.43 -2.61
CA ASP A 202 26.93 -4.16 -1.47
C ASP A 202 26.08 -3.73 -0.26
N GLY A 203 26.18 -4.47 0.84
CA GLY A 203 25.44 -4.20 2.07
C GLY A 203 24.17 -5.03 2.25
N TYR A 204 23.27 -4.53 3.11
CA TYR A 204 22.12 -5.28 3.60
C TYR A 204 20.83 -4.69 3.04
N LEU A 205 19.97 -5.56 2.53
CA LEU A 205 18.74 -5.19 1.84
C LEU A 205 17.54 -5.48 2.75
N LYS A 206 16.59 -4.54 2.79
CA LYS A 206 15.30 -4.76 3.45
C LYS A 206 14.18 -4.42 2.50
N GLN A 207 13.42 -5.45 2.15
CA GLN A 207 12.20 -5.29 1.38
C GLN A 207 11.13 -4.62 2.24
N THR A 208 10.48 -3.59 1.71
CA THR A 208 9.32 -2.97 2.35
C THR A 208 8.06 -3.82 2.15
N TYR A 209 7.05 -3.58 2.98
CA TYR A 209 5.68 -3.94 2.59
C TYR A 209 5.31 -3.20 1.28
N PRO A 210 4.37 -3.71 0.45
CA PRO A 210 3.97 -3.02 -0.78
C PRO A 210 3.74 -1.52 -0.58
N ARG A 211 4.37 -0.73 -1.45
CA ARG A 211 4.28 0.73 -1.52
C ARG A 211 3.50 1.12 -2.75
N ILE A 212 2.65 2.13 -2.61
CA ILE A 212 2.01 2.79 -3.75
C ILE A 212 2.91 3.94 -4.13
N PHE A 213 3.30 4.02 -5.39
CA PHE A 213 4.08 5.14 -5.89
C PHE A 213 3.13 6.27 -6.26
N ILE A 214 3.32 7.42 -5.62
CA ILE A 214 2.52 8.61 -5.85
C ILE A 214 3.41 9.80 -6.23
N LYS A 215 2.82 10.77 -6.92
CA LYS A 215 3.40 12.09 -7.13
C LYS A 215 2.36 13.14 -6.79
N ARG A 216 2.77 14.22 -6.13
CA ARG A 216 1.87 15.33 -5.84
C ARG A 216 1.64 16.15 -7.10
N LYS A 217 0.39 16.56 -7.33
CA LYS A 217 0.05 17.53 -8.38
C LYS A 217 0.49 18.92 -7.94
N ASP A 218 1.09 19.69 -8.85
CA ASP A 218 1.42 21.08 -8.57
C ASP A 218 0.11 21.88 -8.46
N MET A 219 -0.17 22.43 -7.27
CA MET A 219 -1.42 23.17 -7.04
C MET A 219 -1.42 24.56 -7.69
N ASN A 220 -0.31 25.01 -8.27
CA ASN A 220 -0.23 26.30 -8.95
C ASN A 220 -1.03 26.32 -10.28
N ASP A 221 -1.35 25.17 -10.88
CA ASP A 221 -2.14 25.11 -12.12
C ASP A 221 -3.66 25.19 -11.89
N ASN A 222 -4.15 24.92 -10.68
CA ASN A 222 -5.58 24.90 -10.37
C ASN A 222 -6.16 26.25 -9.93
N ALA A 223 -5.32 27.29 -9.80
CA ALA A 223 -5.78 28.66 -9.50
C ALA A 223 -6.34 29.39 -10.73
N ASN A 224 -6.17 28.84 -11.94
CA ASN A 224 -6.58 29.48 -13.21
C ASN A 224 -7.83 28.86 -13.85
N THR A 225 -8.42 27.80 -13.29
CA THR A 225 -9.56 27.09 -13.90
C THR A 225 -10.90 27.31 -13.22
N THR A 226 -10.98 28.25 -12.26
CA THR A 226 -12.24 28.68 -11.67
C THR A 226 -12.45 30.18 -11.91
N LYS A 227 -12.89 30.51 -13.12
CA LYS A 227 -13.61 31.75 -13.45
C LYS A 227 -14.78 31.42 -14.37
#